data_AF-X1HDS8-F1
#
_entry.id   AF-X1HDS8-F1
#
_cell.length_a   1.000
_cell.length_b   1.000
_cell.length_c   1.000
_cell.angle_alpha   90.00
_cell.angle_beta   90.00
_cell.angle_gamma   90.00
#
_symmetry.space_group_name_H-M   'P 1'
#
loop_
_entity.id
_entity.type
_entity.pdbx_description
1 polymer ?
#
loop_
_entity_poly.entity_id
_entity_poly.type
_entity_poly.pdbx_seq_one_letter_code
_entity_poly.pdbx_strand_id
1 'polypeptide(L)'
;MNREAIALAADSAVSFFEGEGKKIFQSANKIFTLSRYSPVGIMIYGNATLLRVHWETIIKMYRSKLGKKNFKTLKEFADDFIAYLKNNFTLFPESERAIFVEGCIYAYFRKIRDDINKAIEEKFEDNKKKLKGSEILQVVSTKINEDYKIWKNG
;
A
#
# COMPACT_ATOMS: atom_id res chain seq x y z
N MET A 1 -4.49 -13.10 30.34
CA MET A 1 -3.34 -12.43 29.69
C MET A 1 -2.07 -13.04 30.28
N ASN A 2 -1.23 -13.67 29.45
CA ASN A 2 0.00 -14.29 29.94
C ASN A 2 0.99 -13.19 30.35
N ARG A 3 1.59 -13.28 31.56
CA ARG A 3 2.44 -12.21 32.12
C ARG A 3 3.92 -12.39 31.81
N GLU A 4 4.31 -13.57 31.33
CA GLU A 4 5.70 -13.98 31.14
C GLU A 4 6.22 -13.69 29.73
N ALA A 5 5.36 -13.81 28.71
CA ALA A 5 5.77 -13.69 27.32
C ALA A 5 4.61 -13.26 26.40
N ILE A 6 4.98 -12.61 25.30
CA ILE A 6 4.09 -12.26 24.19
C ILE A 6 4.53 -13.08 22.98
N ALA A 7 3.61 -13.87 22.43
CA ALA A 7 3.82 -14.59 21.17
C ALA A 7 3.19 -13.79 20.01
N LEU A 8 3.93 -13.63 18.92
CA LEU A 8 3.46 -12.99 17.69
C LEU A 8 3.53 -14.00 16.56
N ALA A 9 2.43 -14.15 15.81
CA ALA A 9 2.35 -14.99 14.62
C ALA A 9 1.83 -14.16 13.44
N ALA A 10 2.32 -14.47 12.25
CA ALA A 10 1.87 -13.89 11.00
C ALA A 10 1.91 -14.97 9.91
N ASP A 11 1.00 -14.92 8.94
CA ASP A 11 0.98 -15.83 7.80
C ASP A 11 2.13 -15.50 6.84
N SER A 12 2.74 -16.50 6.20
CA SER A 12 3.94 -16.32 5.38
C SER A 12 3.67 -15.80 3.95
N ALA A 13 2.40 -15.54 3.61
CA ALA A 13 2.01 -15.09 2.28
C ALA A 13 2.18 -13.57 2.12
N VAL A 14 3.07 -13.14 1.24
CA VAL A 14 3.25 -11.71 0.93
C VAL A 14 3.00 -11.47 -0.55
N SER A 15 2.24 -10.41 -0.85
CA SER A 15 1.94 -9.98 -2.21
C SER A 15 2.99 -8.99 -2.71
N PHE A 16 3.50 -9.26 -3.90
CA PHE A 16 4.41 -8.40 -4.66
C PHE A 16 3.65 -7.92 -5.89
N PHE A 17 3.74 -6.62 -6.14
CA PHE A 17 3.23 -6.01 -7.35
C PHE A 17 4.45 -5.53 -8.14
N GLU A 18 4.71 -6.17 -9.28
CA GLU A 18 5.77 -5.79 -10.20
C GLU A 18 5.18 -5.78 -11.62
N GLY A 19 5.07 -4.60 -12.24
CA GLY A 19 4.35 -4.42 -13.49
C GLY A 19 2.85 -4.71 -13.36
N GLU A 20 2.26 -5.39 -14.36
CA GLU A 20 0.83 -5.74 -14.38
C GLU A 20 0.48 -7.03 -13.61
N GLY A 21 1.47 -7.71 -13.00
CA GLY A 21 1.28 -9.00 -12.32
C GLY A 21 1.32 -8.93 -10.79
N LYS A 22 0.43 -9.67 -10.12
CA LYS A 22 0.51 -9.97 -8.69
C LYS A 22 1.24 -11.30 -8.49
N LYS A 23 2.44 -11.26 -7.90
CA LYS A 23 3.16 -12.47 -7.47
C LYS A 23 2.97 -12.65 -5.96
N ILE A 24 2.57 -13.85 -5.54
CA ILE A 24 2.44 -14.21 -4.13
C ILE A 24 3.61 -15.13 -3.80
N PHE A 25 4.46 -14.72 -2.84
CA PHE A 25 5.47 -15.61 -2.28
C PHE A 25 4.99 -16.11 -0.92
N GLN A 26 5.07 -17.41 -0.72
CA GLN A 26 4.57 -18.11 0.48
C GLN A 26 5.61 -18.17 1.62
N SER A 27 6.74 -17.47 1.50
CA SER A 27 7.90 -17.61 2.41
C SER A 27 8.50 -16.29 2.89
N ALA A 28 7.77 -15.18 2.80
CA ALA A 28 8.31 -13.88 3.21
C ALA A 28 8.07 -13.62 4.69
N ASN A 29 9.13 -13.20 5.40
CA ASN A 29 9.07 -12.85 6.81
C ASN A 29 8.16 -11.63 7.01
N LYS A 30 7.18 -11.72 7.91
CA LYS A 30 6.32 -10.59 8.29
C LYS A 30 6.65 -10.00 9.64
N ILE A 31 7.47 -10.67 10.44
CA ILE A 31 7.88 -10.23 11.78
C ILE A 31 9.40 -10.08 11.76
N PHE A 32 9.87 -8.90 12.16
CA PHE A 32 11.30 -8.58 12.19
C PHE A 32 11.68 -8.00 13.54
N THR A 33 12.90 -8.27 13.98
CA THR A 33 13.50 -7.56 15.11
C THR A 33 13.84 -6.13 14.71
N LEU A 34 13.25 -5.14 15.39
CA LEU A 34 13.51 -3.72 15.11
C LEU A 34 14.80 -3.23 15.80
N SER A 35 15.04 -3.63 17.06
CA SER A 35 16.25 -3.32 17.83
C SER A 35 16.93 -4.61 18.30
N ARG A 36 18.27 -4.67 18.23
CA ARG A 36 19.04 -5.78 18.82
C ARG A 36 19.28 -5.62 20.33
N TYR A 37 19.02 -4.43 20.87
CA TYR A 37 19.35 -4.06 22.25
C TYR A 37 18.11 -3.77 23.10
N SER A 38 16.93 -3.69 22.47
CA SER A 38 15.64 -3.50 23.12
C SER A 38 14.67 -4.56 22.61
N PRO A 39 13.78 -5.11 23.45
CA PRO A 39 12.84 -6.16 23.06
C PRO A 39 11.68 -5.59 22.20
N VAL A 40 12.01 -5.07 21.02
CA VAL A 40 11.08 -4.41 20.11
C VAL A 40 11.10 -5.12 18.76
N GLY A 41 9.94 -5.65 18.37
CA GLY A 41 9.68 -6.20 17.04
C GLY A 41 8.85 -5.25 16.18
N ILE A 42 8.89 -5.44 14.87
CA ILE A 42 8.04 -4.79 13.90
C ILE A 42 7.37 -5.86 13.03
N MET A 43 6.07 -5.70 12.79
CA MET A 43 5.29 -6.55 11.91
C MET A 43 4.82 -5.75 10.70
N ILE A 44 4.88 -6.34 9.52
CA ILE A 44 4.36 -5.74 8.28
C ILE A 44 3.08 -6.45 7.85
N TYR A 45 2.15 -5.66 7.31
CA TYR A 45 0.89 -6.16 6.74
C TYR A 45 0.70 -5.62 5.32
N GLY A 46 0.23 -6.46 4.41
CA GLY A 46 -0.03 -6.08 3.02
C GLY A 46 1.17 -6.28 2.09
N ASN A 47 1.53 -5.24 1.35
CA ASN A 47 2.58 -5.28 0.31
C ASN A 47 3.97 -5.47 0.93
N ALA A 48 4.78 -6.37 0.36
CA ALA A 48 6.17 -6.63 0.76
C ALA A 48 7.11 -5.42 0.58
N THR A 49 6.69 -4.49 -0.27
CA THR A 49 7.51 -3.39 -0.76
C THR A 49 6.88 -2.05 -0.43
N LEU A 50 7.75 -1.08 -0.18
CA LEU A 50 7.42 0.33 -0.14
C LEU A 50 8.24 1.01 -1.23
N LEU A 51 7.58 1.65 -2.20
CA LEU A 51 8.26 2.30 -3.34
C LEU A 51 9.30 1.39 -4.01
N ARG A 52 8.92 0.13 -4.27
CA ARG A 52 9.76 -0.95 -4.85
C ARG A 52 10.92 -1.44 -3.99
N VAL A 53 11.09 -0.92 -2.77
CA VAL A 53 12.08 -1.42 -1.80
C VAL A 53 11.41 -2.38 -0.82
N HIS A 54 11.99 -3.56 -0.61
CA HIS A 54 11.48 -4.51 0.37
C HIS A 54 11.54 -3.98 1.80
N TRP A 55 10.48 -4.20 2.57
CA TRP A 55 10.43 -3.84 3.99
C TRP A 55 11.60 -4.42 4.79
N GLU A 56 12.00 -5.66 4.50
CA GLU A 56 13.15 -6.28 5.16
C GLU A 56 14.44 -5.44 5.02
N THR A 57 14.70 -4.91 3.81
CA THR A 57 15.84 -4.03 3.54
C THR A 57 15.75 -2.74 4.34
N ILE A 58 14.57 -2.10 4.30
CA ILE A 58 14.29 -0.86 5.04
C ILE A 58 14.52 -1.05 6.54
N ILE A 59 13.97 -2.13 7.10
CA ILE A 59 14.06 -2.47 8.54
C ILE A 59 15.50 -2.81 8.92
N LYS A 60 16.23 -3.58 8.09
CA LYS A 60 17.65 -3.90 8.32
C LYS A 60 18.52 -2.64 8.35
N MET A 61 18.32 -1.72 7.40
CA MET A 61 19.06 -0.45 7.35
C MET A 61 18.71 0.46 8.51
N TYR A 62 17.42 0.60 8.85
CA TYR A 62 16.99 1.34 10.03
C TYR A 62 17.63 0.79 11.30
N ARG A 63 17.58 -0.53 11.50
CA ARG A 63 18.18 -1.19 12.67
C ARG A 63 19.69 -0.94 12.77
N SER A 64 20.38 -0.90 11.64
CA SER A 64 21.80 -0.54 11.59
C SER A 64 22.03 0.91 12.04
N LYS A 65 21.19 1.85 11.59
CA LYS A 65 21.24 3.26 11.99
C LYS A 65 20.88 3.45 13.47
N LEU A 66 19.85 2.76 13.94
CA LEU A 66 19.36 2.82 15.32
C LEU A 66 20.47 2.40 16.29
N GLY A 67 21.25 1.38 15.93
CA GLY A 67 22.40 0.93 16.72
C GLY A 67 21.98 0.57 18.15
N LYS A 68 22.63 1.19 19.14
CA LYS A 68 22.32 1.02 20.57
C LYS A 68 21.35 2.06 21.13
N LYS A 69 20.81 2.95 20.29
CA LYS A 69 19.84 3.97 20.71
C LYS A 69 18.62 3.26 21.28
N ASN A 70 18.15 3.73 22.42
CA ASN A 70 17.01 3.18 23.13
C ASN A 70 16.04 4.33 23.48
N PHE A 71 14.77 3.98 23.63
CA PHE A 71 13.72 4.91 24.03
C PHE A 71 12.97 4.37 25.24
N LYS A 72 12.24 5.24 25.94
CA LYS A 72 11.49 4.85 27.14
C LYS A 72 10.18 4.16 26.78
N THR A 73 9.63 4.46 25.60
CA THR A 73 8.31 3.99 25.17
C THR A 73 8.36 3.40 23.76
N LEU A 74 7.44 2.46 23.48
CA LEU A 74 7.26 1.91 22.14
C LEU A 74 6.83 2.98 21.12
N LYS A 75 6.09 3.99 21.56
CA LYS A 75 5.68 5.11 20.71
C LYS A 75 6.88 5.87 20.15
N GLU A 76 7.89 6.12 20.97
CA GLU A 76 9.12 6.81 20.51
C GLU A 76 9.88 5.97 19.46
N PHE A 77 9.90 4.64 19.60
CA PHE A 77 10.45 3.77 18.55
C PHE A 77 9.66 3.88 17.23
N ALA A 78 8.33 3.93 17.32
CA ALA A 78 7.47 4.07 16.15
C ALA A 78 7.66 5.44 15.48
N ASP A 79 7.71 6.51 16.28
CA ASP A 79 7.91 7.87 15.80
C ASP A 79 9.28 8.03 15.11
N ASP A 80 10.36 7.48 15.69
CA ASP A 80 11.70 7.51 15.10
C ASP A 80 11.78 6.71 13.79
N PHE A 81 11.11 5.55 13.73
CA PHE A 81 11.03 4.75 12.51
C PHE A 81 10.23 5.47 11.41
N ILE A 82 9.10 6.09 11.74
CA ILE A 82 8.31 6.89 10.78
C ILE A 82 9.12 8.10 10.30
N ALA A 83 9.83 8.77 11.21
CA ALA A 83 10.72 9.88 10.85
C ALA A 83 11.87 9.43 9.96
N TYR A 84 12.43 8.23 10.18
CA TYR A 84 13.42 7.63 9.30
C TYR A 84 12.87 7.43 7.88
N LEU A 85 11.65 6.88 7.74
CA LEU A 85 11.03 6.68 6.42
C LEU A 85 10.84 8.00 5.65
N LYS A 86 10.42 9.06 6.34
CA LYS A 86 10.19 10.38 5.71
C LYS A 86 11.47 11.07 5.24
N ASN A 87 12.57 10.88 5.96
CA ASN A 87 13.81 11.62 5.75
C ASN A 87 14.87 10.86 4.93
N ASN A 88 14.61 9.60 4.54
CA ASN A 88 15.62 8.77 3.90
C ASN A 88 15.50 8.75 2.37
N PHE A 89 15.90 9.86 1.75
CA PHE A 89 15.90 10.06 0.30
C PHE A 89 16.76 9.06 -0.48
N THR A 90 17.77 8.44 0.17
CA THR A 90 18.61 7.44 -0.50
C THR A 90 17.87 6.12 -0.75
N LEU A 91 16.89 5.80 0.08
CA LEU A 91 16.03 4.62 -0.13
C LEU A 91 14.94 4.88 -1.17
N PHE A 92 14.57 6.14 -1.37
CA PHE A 92 13.47 6.55 -2.23
C PHE A 92 13.92 7.67 -3.17
N PRO A 93 14.69 7.34 -4.23
CA PRO A 93 15.11 8.31 -5.23
C PRO A 93 13.91 9.07 -5.80
N GLU A 94 14.12 10.33 -6.17
CA GLU A 94 13.04 11.18 -6.70
C GLU A 94 12.37 10.59 -7.94
N SER A 95 13.16 9.98 -8.84
CA SER A 95 12.65 9.29 -10.02
C SER A 95 11.68 8.15 -9.67
N GLU A 96 12.01 7.31 -8.70
CA GLU A 96 11.15 6.19 -8.27
C GLU A 96 9.88 6.70 -7.57
N ARG A 97 9.97 7.80 -6.82
CA ARG A 97 8.78 8.45 -6.24
C ARG A 97 7.87 9.02 -7.31
N ALA A 98 8.43 9.69 -8.32
CA ALA A 98 7.67 10.25 -9.43
C ALA A 98 6.95 9.15 -10.21
N ILE A 99 7.66 8.06 -10.56
CA ILE A 99 7.09 6.88 -11.22
C ILE A 99 5.97 6.26 -10.37
N PHE A 100 6.16 6.16 -9.06
CA PHE A 100 5.12 5.63 -8.17
C PHE A 100 3.87 6.50 -8.16
N VAL A 101 4.02 7.83 -8.03
CA VAL A 101 2.89 8.77 -8.05
C VAL A 101 2.17 8.71 -9.39
N GLU A 102 2.91 8.69 -10.51
CA GLU A 102 2.36 8.52 -11.84
C GLU A 102 1.59 7.20 -11.96
N GLY A 103 2.15 6.09 -11.47
CA GLY A 103 1.49 4.79 -11.41
C GLY A 103 0.21 4.79 -10.59
N CYS A 104 0.19 5.49 -9.44
CA CYS A 104 -1.01 5.66 -8.63
C CYS A 104 -2.10 6.43 -9.36
N ILE A 105 -1.73 7.54 -10.01
CA ILE A 105 -2.66 8.35 -10.81
C ILE A 105 -3.23 7.52 -11.96
N TYR A 106 -2.37 6.83 -12.69
CA TYR A 106 -2.77 5.96 -13.79
C TYR A 106 -3.70 4.83 -13.33
N ALA A 107 -3.36 4.14 -12.24
CA ALA A 107 -4.19 3.07 -11.66
C ALA A 107 -5.57 3.59 -11.22
N TYR A 108 -5.62 4.80 -10.66
CA TYR A 108 -6.89 5.42 -10.27
C TYR A 108 -7.76 5.74 -11.50
N PHE A 109 -7.21 6.38 -12.53
CA PHE A 109 -7.95 6.63 -13.77
C PHE A 109 -8.37 5.35 -14.49
N ARG A 110 -7.51 4.32 -14.48
CA ARG A 110 -7.84 2.99 -15.01
C ARG A 110 -9.05 2.40 -14.29
N LYS A 111 -9.08 2.48 -12.95
CA LYS A 111 -10.23 2.03 -12.15
C LYS A 111 -11.52 2.77 -12.52
N ILE A 112 -11.49 4.11 -12.60
CA ILE A 112 -12.67 4.90 -12.99
C ILE A 112 -13.20 4.43 -14.36
N ARG A 113 -12.29 4.27 -15.33
CA ARG A 113 -12.64 3.80 -16.67
C ARG A 113 -13.26 2.39 -16.63
N ASP A 114 -12.68 1.48 -15.87
CA ASP A 114 -13.16 0.11 -15.77
C ASP A 114 -14.54 0.05 -15.07
N ASP A 115 -14.76 0.87 -14.05
CA ASP A 115 -16.08 1.02 -13.40
C ASP A 115 -17.13 1.62 -14.35
N ILE A 116 -16.75 2.59 -15.19
CA ILE A 116 -17.61 3.13 -16.25
C ILE A 116 -17.97 2.03 -17.25
N ASN A 117 -16.98 1.30 -17.76
CA ASN A 117 -17.20 0.24 -18.74
C ASN A 117 -18.14 -0.83 -18.18
N LYS A 118 -17.93 -1.25 -16.94
CA LYS A 118 -18.81 -2.20 -16.25
C LYS A 118 -20.25 -1.69 -16.14
N ALA A 119 -20.45 -0.44 -15.73
CA ALA A 119 -21.78 0.15 -15.63
C ALA A 119 -22.48 0.30 -17.00
N ILE A 120 -21.70 0.51 -18.06
CA ILE A 120 -22.21 0.51 -19.43
C ILE A 120 -22.64 -0.90 -19.85
N GLU A 121 -21.80 -1.91 -19.61
CA GLU A 121 -22.10 -3.32 -19.90
C GLU A 121 -23.36 -3.79 -19.18
N GLU A 122 -23.50 -3.52 -17.88
CA GLU A 122 -24.70 -3.83 -17.10
C GLU A 122 -25.97 -3.20 -17.72
N LYS A 123 -25.91 -1.93 -18.13
CA LYS A 123 -27.05 -1.28 -18.81
C LYS A 123 -27.36 -1.85 -20.19
N PHE A 124 -26.37 -2.37 -20.91
CA PHE A 124 -26.57 -3.03 -22.19
C PHE A 124 -27.30 -4.37 -22.01
N GLU A 125 -26.91 -5.16 -21.00
CA GLU A 125 -27.55 -6.44 -20.68
C GLU A 125 -29.01 -6.26 -20.27
N ASP A 126 -29.32 -5.24 -19.47
CA ASP A 126 -30.68 -4.93 -19.01
C ASP A 126 -31.60 -4.49 -20.15
N ASN A 127 -31.11 -3.69 -21.10
CA ASN A 127 -31.94 -3.09 -22.14
C ASN A 127 -32.00 -3.89 -23.46
N LYS A 128 -31.12 -4.89 -23.64
CA LYS A 128 -30.98 -5.73 -24.88
C LYS A 128 -31.00 -4.93 -26.20
N LYS A 129 -30.63 -3.64 -26.15
CA LYS A 129 -30.62 -2.70 -27.28
C LYS A 129 -29.36 -1.85 -27.23
N LYS A 130 -28.97 -1.30 -28.38
CA LYS A 130 -27.85 -0.36 -28.46
C LYS A 130 -28.13 0.90 -27.63
N LEU A 131 -27.28 1.20 -26.67
CA LEU A 131 -27.31 2.47 -25.94
C LEU A 131 -27.02 3.65 -26.88
N LYS A 132 -27.75 4.74 -26.70
CA LYS A 132 -27.48 6.02 -27.36
C LYS A 132 -26.32 6.73 -26.67
N GLY A 133 -25.61 7.58 -27.42
CA GLY A 133 -24.51 8.39 -26.87
C GLY A 133 -24.91 9.23 -25.65
N SER A 134 -26.15 9.73 -25.58
CA SER A 134 -26.67 10.45 -24.42
C SER A 134 -26.76 9.61 -23.14
N GLU A 135 -27.09 8.32 -23.28
CA GLU A 135 -27.22 7.39 -22.15
C GLU A 135 -25.83 7.01 -21.62
N ILE A 136 -24.86 6.84 -22.52
CA ILE A 136 -23.44 6.63 -22.18
C ILE A 136 -22.90 7.85 -21.43
N LEU A 137 -23.12 9.06 -21.93
CA LEU A 137 -22.68 10.30 -21.26
C LEU A 137 -23.28 10.44 -19.87
N GLN A 138 -24.54 10.02 -19.68
CA GLN A 138 -25.17 10.01 -18.37
C GLN A 138 -24.48 9.04 -17.41
N VAL A 139 -24.16 7.81 -17.85
CA VAL A 139 -23.42 6.83 -17.03
C VAL A 139 -22.05 7.37 -16.62
N VAL A 140 -21.28 7.87 -17.59
CA VAL A 140 -19.96 8.47 -17.37
C VAL A 140 -20.05 9.60 -16.34
N SER A 141 -21.00 10.52 -16.53
CA SER A 141 -21.17 11.68 -15.65
C SER A 141 -21.56 11.27 -14.24
N THR A 142 -22.44 10.28 -14.08
CA THR A 142 -22.81 9.73 -12.77
C THR A 142 -21.60 9.13 -12.08
N LYS A 143 -20.83 8.26 -12.75
CA LYS A 143 -19.68 7.58 -12.15
C LYS A 143 -18.58 8.55 -11.73
N ILE A 144 -18.23 9.50 -12.59
CA ILE A 144 -17.25 10.54 -12.25
C ILE A 144 -17.71 11.37 -11.04
N ASN A 145 -18.98 11.73 -10.96
CA ASN A 145 -19.51 12.50 -9.83
C ASN A 145 -19.51 11.71 -8.51
N GLU A 146 -19.75 10.39 -8.56
CA GLU A 146 -19.62 9.52 -7.39
C GLU A 146 -18.18 9.50 -6.87
N ASP A 147 -17.21 9.28 -7.76
CA ASP A 147 -15.79 9.24 -7.39
C ASP A 147 -15.30 10.60 -6.89
N TYR A 148 -15.76 11.70 -7.50
CA TYR A 148 -15.48 13.06 -7.03
C TYR A 148 -16.01 13.33 -5.63
N LYS A 149 -17.22 12.86 -5.30
CA LYS A 149 -17.78 12.99 -3.94
C LYS A 149 -16.96 12.21 -2.91
N ILE A 150 -16.50 11.01 -3.26
CA ILE A 150 -15.62 10.21 -2.38
C ILE A 150 -14.33 10.97 -2.13
N TRP A 151 -13.71 11.52 -3.19
CA TRP A 151 -12.47 12.27 -3.07
C TRP A 151 -12.61 13.53 -2.20
N LYS A 152 -13.72 14.27 -2.33
CA LYS A 152 -13.96 15.50 -1.57
C LYS A 152 -14.21 15.26 -0.07
N ASN A 153 -14.72 14.07 0.29
CA ASN A 153 -15.14 13.74 1.65
C ASN A 153 -14.19 12.77 2.37
N GLY A 154 -13.10 12.34 1.73
CA GLY A 154 -12.12 11.39 2.26
C GLY A 154 -10.84 12.01 2.81
#